data_AF-A0A8J2T2Z2-F1
#
_entry.id   AF-A0A8J2T2Z2-F1
#
_cell.length_a   1.000
_cell.length_b   1.000
_cell.length_c   1.000
_cell.angle_alpha   90.00
_cell.angle_beta   90.00
_cell.angle_gamma   90.00
#
_symmetry.space_group_name_H-M   'P 1'
#
loop_
_entity.id
_entity.type
_entity.pdbx_description
1 polymer ?
#
loop_
_entity_poly.entity_id
_entity_poly.type
_entity_poly.pdbx_seq_one_letter_code
_entity_poly.pdbx_strand_id
1 'polypeptide(L)'
;MASSSSSSSSSEDSAARRKRKEKKRRKKEKKRRRKEEKKARKRRRADESPEAEPPLMDAHDMREAADFKEAVLGTQQQQDSSDDEGPMPLPEGQQAQQSEADYGKALRPGEGAAIAAYVQKNMRVPRRGEIGLKSTEIEKFEAAGYVMSGSRHARMNAVRIRKENQVYSAEEKRALALITFEEKQQAENKTMAQFRDMLTKRLRDQDKDS
;
A
#
# COMPACT_ATOMS: atom_id res chain seq x y z
N MET A 1 51.41 20.78 63.77
CA MET A 1 50.81 19.44 63.54
C MET A 1 49.59 19.64 62.65
N ALA A 2 49.54 19.05 61.46
CA ALA A 2 48.38 19.13 60.56
C ALA A 2 48.05 17.71 60.08
N SER A 3 46.79 17.29 60.21
CA SER A 3 46.33 15.99 59.74
C SER A 3 44.92 16.07 59.13
N SER A 4 44.73 15.20 58.14
CA SER A 4 43.47 14.70 57.54
C SER A 4 42.79 15.53 56.44
N SER A 5 42.84 15.00 55.20
CA SER A 5 41.67 14.81 54.31
C SER A 5 42.09 14.39 52.89
N SER A 6 42.02 13.09 52.55
CA SER A 6 42.14 12.65 51.14
C SER A 6 41.48 11.31 50.77
N SER A 7 40.55 10.76 51.57
CA SER A 7 39.98 9.43 51.29
C SER A 7 38.52 9.39 50.78
N SER A 8 37.84 10.50 50.54
CA SER A 8 36.40 10.50 50.16
C SER A 8 36.10 10.40 48.65
N SER A 9 37.08 10.56 47.76
CA SER A 9 36.82 10.67 46.30
C SER A 9 36.73 9.34 45.54
N SER A 10 37.23 8.24 46.10
CA SER A 10 37.30 6.92 45.40
C SER A 10 36.00 6.11 45.51
N SER A 11 35.22 6.35 46.56
CA SER A 11 33.95 5.66 46.86
C SER A 11 32.80 6.11 45.96
N GLU A 12 32.77 7.38 45.54
CA GLU A 12 31.67 7.94 44.72
C GLU A 12 31.71 7.45 43.27
N ASP A 13 32.89 7.34 42.66
CA ASP A 13 33.06 6.86 41.28
C ASP A 13 32.64 5.38 41.14
N SER A 14 32.97 4.58 42.15
CA SER A 14 32.54 3.18 42.25
C SER A 14 31.02 3.03 42.34
N ALA A 15 30.35 3.92 43.07
CA ALA A 15 28.89 3.94 43.18
C ALA A 15 28.21 4.35 41.85
N ALA A 16 28.77 5.34 41.15
CA ALA A 16 28.28 5.79 39.85
C ALA A 16 28.39 4.67 38.78
N ARG A 17 29.51 3.94 38.78
CA ARG A 17 29.74 2.81 37.86
C ARG A 17 28.76 1.66 38.09
N ARG A 18 28.43 1.35 39.35
CA ARG A 18 27.42 0.33 39.72
C ARG A 18 26.03 0.73 39.23
N LYS A 19 25.57 1.96 39.48
CA LYS A 19 24.27 2.48 38.98
C LYS A 19 24.16 2.42 37.45
N ARG A 20 25.24 2.76 36.72
CA ARG A 20 25.26 2.67 35.25
C ARG A 20 25.14 1.22 34.74
N LYS A 21 25.80 0.28 35.40
CA LYS A 21 25.73 -1.16 35.06
C LYS A 21 24.33 -1.71 35.29
N GLU A 22 23.68 -1.34 36.38
CA GLU A 22 22.30 -1.74 36.70
C GLU A 22 21.29 -1.18 35.69
N LYS A 23 21.38 0.11 35.34
CA LYS A 23 20.53 0.74 34.31
C LYS A 23 20.66 0.03 32.95
N LYS A 24 21.87 -0.41 32.59
CA LYS A 24 22.12 -1.18 31.35
C LYS A 24 21.49 -2.58 31.41
N ARG A 25 21.54 -3.27 32.55
CA ARG A 25 20.88 -4.58 32.74
C ARG A 25 19.35 -4.45 32.64
N ARG A 26 18.76 -3.47 33.32
CA ARG A 26 17.31 -3.19 33.28
C ARG A 26 16.82 -2.86 31.86
N LYS A 27 17.60 -2.09 31.09
CA LYS A 27 17.29 -1.80 29.67
C LYS A 27 17.36 -3.05 28.79
N LYS A 28 18.33 -3.95 29.04
CA LYS A 28 18.46 -5.23 28.32
C LYS A 28 17.29 -6.15 28.61
N GLU A 29 16.86 -6.24 29.88
CA GLU A 29 15.72 -7.05 30.30
C GLU A 29 14.40 -6.56 29.70
N LYS A 30 14.13 -5.24 29.76
CA LYS A 30 12.94 -4.63 29.14
C LYS A 30 12.87 -4.91 27.63
N LYS A 31 14.02 -4.94 26.94
CA LYS A 31 14.08 -5.29 25.51
C LYS A 31 13.79 -6.76 25.24
N ARG A 32 14.20 -7.69 26.13
CA ARG A 32 13.90 -9.12 26.01
C ARG A 32 12.40 -9.38 26.22
N ARG A 33 11.80 -8.84 27.29
CA ARG A 33 10.35 -8.94 27.55
C ARG A 33 9.51 -8.46 26.37
N ARG A 34 9.84 -7.28 25.80
CA ARG A 34 9.12 -6.75 24.63
C ARG A 34 9.27 -7.62 23.36
N LYS A 35 10.36 -8.39 23.24
CA LYS A 35 10.57 -9.33 22.12
C LYS A 35 9.74 -10.61 22.32
N GLU A 36 9.65 -11.10 23.54
CA GLU A 36 8.82 -12.26 23.90
C GLU A 36 7.33 -11.95 23.75
N GLU A 37 6.87 -10.79 24.21
CA GLU A 37 5.49 -10.33 24.04
C GLU A 37 5.09 -10.22 22.55
N LYS A 38 5.97 -9.68 21.71
CA LYS A 38 5.75 -9.62 20.26
C LYS A 38 5.68 -11.02 19.62
N LYS A 39 6.49 -11.97 20.09
CA LYS A 39 6.43 -13.36 19.61
C LYS A 39 5.15 -14.06 20.05
N ALA A 40 4.70 -13.84 21.29
CA ALA A 40 3.45 -14.37 21.79
C ALA A 40 2.24 -13.84 21.01
N ARG A 41 2.21 -12.52 20.72
CA ARG A 41 1.15 -11.92 19.90
C ARG A 41 1.14 -12.45 18.46
N LYS A 42 2.31 -12.73 17.87
CA LYS A 42 2.40 -13.34 16.53
C LYS A 42 1.91 -14.79 16.53
N ARG A 43 2.16 -15.55 17.60
CA ARG A 43 1.66 -16.92 17.75
C ARG A 43 0.14 -16.96 17.94
N ARG A 44 -0.43 -16.06 18.76
CA ARG A 44 -1.89 -15.94 18.92
C ARG A 44 -2.59 -15.62 17.59
N ARG A 45 -2.02 -14.71 16.79
CA ARG A 45 -2.51 -14.41 15.43
C ARG A 45 -2.35 -15.55 14.41
N ALA A 46 -1.59 -16.59 14.73
CA ALA A 46 -1.41 -17.75 13.86
C ALA A 46 -2.25 -18.95 14.31
N ASP A 47 -2.88 -18.86 15.49
CA ASP A 47 -3.72 -19.91 16.10
C ASP A 47 -5.22 -19.56 15.99
N GLU A 48 -5.56 -18.32 15.61
CA GLU A 48 -6.88 -17.97 15.10
C GLU A 48 -6.98 -18.44 13.64
N SER A 49 -7.67 -19.57 13.46
CA SER A 49 -8.14 -20.11 12.17
C SER A 49 -8.86 -19.02 11.34
N PRO A 50 -8.72 -18.98 9.99
CA PRO A 50 -9.39 -17.98 9.18
C PRO A 50 -10.85 -18.39 8.96
N GLU A 51 -11.70 -18.15 9.95
CA GLU A 51 -13.13 -18.01 9.69
C GLU A 51 -13.32 -16.69 8.92
N ALA A 52 -13.96 -16.76 7.76
CA ALA A 52 -14.10 -15.66 6.83
C ALA A 52 -15.03 -14.57 7.39
N GLU A 53 -14.49 -13.64 8.18
CA GLU A 53 -15.12 -12.36 8.41
C GLU A 53 -14.76 -11.38 7.27
N PRO A 54 -15.73 -10.63 6.72
CA PRO A 54 -15.44 -9.61 5.74
C PRO A 54 -14.44 -8.61 6.32
N PRO A 55 -13.42 -8.16 5.56
CA PRO A 55 -12.46 -7.22 6.07
C PRO A 55 -13.20 -5.97 6.51
N LEU A 56 -13.13 -5.67 7.81
CA LEU A 56 -13.54 -4.39 8.39
C LEU A 56 -12.81 -3.28 7.63
N MET A 57 -13.48 -2.68 6.64
CA MET A 57 -12.97 -1.52 5.92
C MET A 57 -12.89 -0.37 6.93
N ASP A 58 -11.69 0.18 7.09
CA ASP A 58 -11.47 1.33 7.98
C ASP A 58 -12.22 2.55 7.43
N ALA A 59 -12.61 3.49 8.29
CA ALA A 59 -13.28 4.72 7.89
C ALA A 59 -12.42 5.55 6.91
N HIS A 60 -11.10 5.36 6.96
CA HIS A 60 -10.16 5.91 5.99
C HIS A 60 -10.29 5.26 4.60
N ASP A 61 -10.38 3.93 4.53
CA ASP A 61 -10.50 3.18 3.27
C ASP A 61 -11.82 3.50 2.56
N MET A 62 -12.92 3.69 3.30
CA MET A 62 -14.20 4.12 2.71
C MET A 62 -14.14 5.53 2.13
N ARG A 63 -13.40 6.44 2.79
CA ARG A 63 -13.27 7.82 2.33
C ARG A 63 -12.39 7.91 1.08
N GLU A 64 -11.30 7.16 1.05
CA GLU A 64 -10.40 7.07 -0.10
C GLU A 64 -11.09 6.41 -1.31
N ALA A 65 -11.95 5.41 -1.08
CA ALA A 65 -12.79 4.83 -2.12
C ALA A 65 -13.86 5.81 -2.65
N ALA A 66 -14.42 6.66 -1.78
CA ALA A 66 -15.38 7.69 -2.16
C ALA A 66 -14.71 8.81 -2.98
N ASP A 67 -13.54 9.28 -2.54
CA ASP A 67 -12.75 10.31 -3.22
C ASP A 67 -12.26 9.80 -4.60
N PHE A 68 -11.88 8.51 -4.70
CA PHE A 68 -11.53 7.89 -5.98
C PHE A 68 -12.75 7.75 -6.90
N LYS A 69 -13.92 7.40 -6.36
CA LYS A 69 -15.18 7.34 -7.12
C LYS A 69 -15.56 8.72 -7.66
N GLU A 70 -15.38 9.77 -6.86
CA GLU A 70 -15.62 11.16 -7.25
C GLU A 70 -14.63 11.65 -8.32
N ALA A 71 -13.35 11.30 -8.19
CA ALA A 71 -12.32 11.67 -9.17
C ALA A 71 -12.47 10.95 -10.53
N VAL A 72 -13.00 9.73 -10.53
CA VAL A 72 -13.18 8.92 -11.76
C VAL A 72 -14.52 9.20 -12.45
N LEU A 73 -15.61 9.41 -11.70
CA LEU A 73 -16.92 9.70 -12.29
C LEU A 73 -17.19 11.20 -12.46
N GLY A 74 -16.41 12.07 -11.83
CA GLY A 74 -16.75 13.49 -11.71
C GLY A 74 -17.95 13.71 -10.79
N THR A 75 -18.10 14.93 -10.26
CA THR A 75 -19.34 15.34 -9.61
C THR A 75 -20.44 15.32 -10.68
N GLN A 76 -21.42 14.43 -10.53
CA GLN A 76 -22.74 14.61 -11.15
C GLN A 76 -23.35 15.90 -10.56
N GLN A 77 -22.89 17.06 -11.02
CA GLN A 77 -23.75 18.22 -11.09
C GLN A 77 -24.79 17.86 -12.14
N GLN A 78 -26.02 17.65 -11.66
CA GLN A 78 -27.22 17.67 -12.47
C GLN A 78 -27.19 18.93 -13.34
N GLN A 79 -26.70 18.80 -14.56
CA GLN A 79 -27.05 19.71 -15.64
C GLN A 79 -28.04 18.93 -16.49
N ASP A 80 -29.28 19.36 -16.43
CA ASP A 80 -30.36 18.96 -17.32
C ASP A 80 -29.93 19.21 -18.77
N SER A 81 -29.38 18.18 -19.41
CA SER A 81 -29.39 18.06 -20.86
C SER A 81 -29.89 16.66 -21.19
N SER A 82 -31.20 16.60 -21.45
CA SER A 82 -31.85 15.46 -22.09
C SER A 82 -31.08 15.10 -23.37
N ASP A 83 -30.59 13.86 -23.44
CA ASP A 83 -30.04 13.14 -24.61
C ASP A 83 -28.63 12.49 -24.42
N ASP A 84 -28.25 12.10 -23.21
CA ASP A 84 -27.08 11.22 -22.99
C ASP A 84 -27.43 10.01 -22.09
N GLU A 85 -28.43 9.23 -22.50
CA GLU A 85 -28.84 8.00 -21.80
C GLU A 85 -28.13 6.76 -22.38
N GLY A 86 -26.86 6.60 -22.02
CA GLY A 86 -26.09 5.38 -22.25
C GLY A 86 -24.81 5.36 -21.43
N PRO A 87 -24.32 4.19 -20.97
CA PRO A 87 -23.05 4.13 -20.26
C PRO A 87 -21.96 4.64 -21.19
N MET A 88 -21.34 5.77 -20.84
CA MET A 88 -20.21 6.30 -21.59
C MET A 88 -19.12 5.23 -21.70
N PRO A 89 -18.51 5.05 -22.88
CA PRO A 89 -17.37 4.17 -23.02
C PRO A 89 -16.28 4.64 -22.05
N LEU A 90 -15.64 3.71 -21.34
CA LEU A 90 -14.39 4.02 -20.63
C LEU A 90 -13.50 4.77 -21.61
N PRO A 91 -12.95 5.94 -21.26
CA PRO A 91 -12.11 6.71 -22.18
C PRO A 91 -10.94 5.84 -22.65
N GLU A 92 -11.08 5.27 -23.84
CA GLU A 92 -10.02 4.60 -24.58
C GLU A 92 -9.00 5.67 -24.94
N GLY A 93 -7.77 5.49 -24.48
CA GLY A 93 -6.67 6.29 -25.01
C GLY A 93 -6.33 7.55 -24.21
N GLN A 94 -6.41 7.49 -22.89
CA GLN A 94 -5.37 8.14 -22.10
C GLN A 94 -4.83 7.11 -21.13
N GLN A 95 -3.57 6.72 -21.37
CA GLN A 95 -2.64 6.28 -20.34
C GLN A 95 -3.09 6.92 -19.03
N ALA A 96 -3.57 6.16 -18.05
CA ALA A 96 -3.95 6.69 -16.75
C ALA A 96 -2.81 7.60 -16.29
N GLN A 97 -2.98 8.90 -16.52
CA GLN A 97 -1.87 9.84 -16.61
C GLN A 97 -1.44 10.12 -15.20
N GLN A 98 -0.65 9.23 -14.62
CA GLN A 98 0.08 9.46 -13.37
C GLN A 98 -0.79 10.17 -12.31
N SER A 99 -2.10 9.92 -12.32
CA SER A 99 -3.05 10.70 -11.55
C SER A 99 -2.81 10.19 -10.15
N GLU A 100 -2.10 11.01 -9.35
CA GLU A 100 -1.52 10.69 -8.04
C GLU A 100 -2.33 9.60 -7.36
N ALA A 101 -2.01 8.34 -7.69
CA ALA A 101 -2.72 7.25 -7.06
C ALA A 101 -2.25 7.35 -5.61
N ASP A 102 -3.20 7.50 -4.68
CA ASP A 102 -2.82 7.60 -3.29
C ASP A 102 -2.27 6.25 -2.89
N TYR A 103 -0.94 6.13 -2.98
CA TYR A 103 -0.24 4.93 -2.56
C TYR A 103 -0.15 4.88 -1.03
N GLY A 104 -0.84 5.77 -0.31
CA GLY A 104 -0.93 5.84 1.14
C GLY A 104 0.17 6.68 1.77
N LYS A 105 -0.13 7.20 2.96
CA LYS A 105 0.66 8.20 3.73
C LYS A 105 2.09 7.82 4.11
N ALA A 106 2.54 6.58 3.83
CA ALA A 106 3.89 6.11 4.16
C ALA A 106 4.93 6.36 3.05
N LEU A 107 4.49 6.73 1.84
CA LEU A 107 5.36 7.14 0.73
C LEU A 107 5.49 8.67 0.70
N ARG A 108 6.64 9.19 0.24
CA ARG A 108 6.76 10.63 0.00
C ARG A 108 5.93 11.02 -1.23
N PRO A 109 5.44 12.27 -1.33
CA PRO A 109 4.80 12.76 -2.56
C PRO A 109 5.68 12.46 -3.78
N GLY A 110 5.10 11.88 -4.83
CA GLY A 110 5.79 11.46 -6.06
C GLY A 110 6.63 10.17 -5.97
N GLU A 111 6.87 9.60 -4.78
CA GLU A 111 7.64 8.36 -4.64
C GLU A 111 6.85 7.13 -5.11
N GLY A 112 5.54 7.07 -4.79
CA GLY A 112 4.67 5.97 -5.19
C GLY A 112 4.51 5.87 -6.71
N ALA A 113 4.28 7.00 -7.38
CA ALA A 113 4.15 7.07 -8.84
C ALA A 113 5.45 6.64 -9.55
N ALA A 114 6.62 7.02 -9.02
CA ALA A 114 7.89 6.57 -9.56
C ALA A 114 8.07 5.05 -9.42
N ILE A 115 7.75 4.48 -8.27
CA ILE A 115 7.85 3.02 -8.02
C ILE A 115 6.87 2.25 -8.93
N ALA A 116 5.63 2.71 -9.03
CA ALA A 116 4.60 2.14 -9.88
C ALA A 116 5.05 2.00 -11.34
N ALA A 117 5.68 3.02 -11.90
CA ALA A 117 6.19 2.98 -13.28
C ALA A 117 7.25 1.89 -13.51
N TYR A 118 8.03 1.52 -12.50
CA TYR A 118 8.98 0.39 -12.58
C TYR A 118 8.26 -0.95 -12.40
N VAL A 119 7.30 -1.02 -11.48
CA VAL A 119 6.50 -2.21 -11.19
C VAL A 119 5.67 -2.64 -12.41
N GLN A 120 4.98 -1.70 -13.06
CA GLN A 120 4.21 -1.94 -14.29
C GLN A 120 5.08 -2.50 -15.44
N LYS A 121 6.38 -2.20 -15.42
CA LYS A 121 7.36 -2.71 -16.39
C LYS A 121 8.06 -3.98 -15.91
N ASN A 122 7.61 -4.57 -14.80
CA ASN A 122 8.23 -5.71 -14.12
C ASN A 122 9.73 -5.49 -13.81
N MET A 123 10.14 -4.24 -13.60
CA MET A 123 11.53 -3.88 -13.33
C MET A 123 11.76 -3.64 -11.84
N ARG A 124 12.94 -4.03 -11.35
CA ARG A 124 13.42 -3.70 -10.01
C ARG A 124 13.57 -2.17 -9.86
N VAL A 125 13.03 -1.62 -8.76
CA VAL A 125 13.20 -0.21 -8.36
C VAL A 125 14.66 0.07 -7.99
N PRO A 126 15.33 1.08 -8.59
CA PRO A 126 16.70 1.46 -8.24
C PRO A 126 16.86 1.95 -6.79
N ARG A 127 17.96 1.58 -6.12
CA ARG A 127 18.27 2.04 -4.75
C ARG A 127 19.17 3.29 -4.74
N ARG A 128 19.26 3.96 -3.59
CA ARG A 128 20.20 5.08 -3.37
C ARG A 128 21.65 4.59 -3.54
N GLY A 129 22.36 5.14 -4.54
CA GLY A 129 23.70 4.69 -4.95
C GLY A 129 23.73 3.80 -6.20
N GLU A 130 22.55 3.45 -6.73
CA GLU A 130 22.36 2.76 -8.02
C GLU A 130 21.81 3.72 -9.09
N ILE A 131 21.69 5.03 -8.77
CA ILE A 131 21.23 6.08 -9.68
C ILE A 131 22.28 6.25 -10.78
N GLY A 132 21.99 5.73 -11.97
CA GLY A 132 22.90 5.73 -13.12
C GLY A 132 23.13 4.34 -13.73
N LEU A 133 22.69 3.27 -13.07
CA LEU A 133 22.69 1.91 -13.64
C LEU A 133 21.27 1.51 -14.04
N LYS A 134 21.15 0.73 -15.12
CA LYS A 134 19.85 0.17 -15.55
C LYS A 134 19.42 -0.94 -14.60
N SER A 135 18.11 -1.14 -14.41
CA SER A 135 17.57 -2.22 -13.55
C SER A 135 18.14 -3.60 -13.91
N THR A 136 18.29 -3.89 -15.20
CA THR A 136 18.86 -5.15 -15.71
C THR A 136 20.36 -5.31 -15.43
N GLU A 137 21.11 -4.21 -15.35
CA GLU A 137 22.53 -4.24 -14.98
C GLU A 137 22.67 -4.55 -13.49
N ILE A 138 21.80 -3.98 -12.65
CA ILE A 138 21.82 -4.22 -11.21
C ILE A 138 21.51 -5.69 -10.90
N GLU A 139 20.52 -6.29 -11.57
CA GLU A 139 20.19 -7.71 -11.42
C GLU A 139 21.37 -8.61 -11.78
N LYS A 140 22.09 -8.30 -12.88
CA LYS A 140 23.30 -9.02 -13.28
C LYS A 140 24.42 -8.91 -12.25
N PHE A 141 24.66 -7.72 -11.70
CA PHE A 141 25.68 -7.53 -10.67
C PHE A 141 25.33 -8.26 -9.37
N GLU A 142 24.06 -8.24 -8.95
CA GLU A 142 23.58 -8.99 -7.78
C GLU A 142 23.72 -10.52 -8.00
N ALA A 143 23.37 -11.02 -9.20
CA ALA A 143 23.53 -12.44 -9.57
C ALA A 143 25.00 -12.88 -9.62
N ALA A 144 25.89 -12.00 -10.08
CA ALA A 144 27.34 -12.23 -10.10
C ALA A 144 27.99 -12.13 -8.70
N GLY A 145 27.22 -11.81 -7.65
CA GLY A 145 27.70 -11.74 -6.26
C GLY A 145 28.35 -10.41 -5.89
N TYR A 146 28.26 -9.38 -6.75
CA TYR A 146 28.72 -8.04 -6.39
C TYR A 146 27.77 -7.43 -5.34
N VAL A 147 28.36 -7.03 -4.21
CA VAL A 147 27.59 -6.44 -3.12
C VAL A 147 27.50 -4.94 -3.31
N MET A 148 26.40 -4.49 -3.90
CA MET A 148 26.07 -3.05 -4.00
C MET A 148 25.91 -2.45 -2.58
N SER A 149 26.27 -1.17 -2.40
CA SER A 149 26.35 -0.49 -1.09
C SER A 149 25.07 -0.58 -0.23
N GLY A 150 23.91 -0.88 -0.85
CA GLY A 150 22.62 -1.09 -0.18
C GLY A 150 22.31 -2.54 0.26
N SER A 151 22.90 -3.57 -0.36
CA SER A 151 22.44 -4.97 -0.21
C SER A 151 22.72 -5.57 1.18
N ARG A 152 23.80 -5.13 1.87
CA ARG A 152 24.14 -5.60 3.23
C ARG A 152 23.21 -5.07 4.34
N HIS A 153 22.36 -4.09 4.04
CA HIS A 153 21.55 -3.37 5.04
C HIS A 153 20.17 -3.99 5.21
N ALA A 154 20.06 -5.03 6.04
CA ALA A 154 18.81 -5.75 6.30
C ALA A 154 17.61 -4.84 6.66
N ARG A 155 17.85 -3.76 7.43
CA ARG A 155 16.78 -2.80 7.78
C ARG A 155 16.31 -1.98 6.58
N MET A 156 17.23 -1.59 5.69
CA MET A 156 16.87 -0.81 4.49
C MET A 156 16.15 -1.69 3.48
N ASN A 157 16.61 -2.93 3.28
CA ASN A 157 15.94 -3.90 2.42
C ASN A 157 14.50 -4.16 2.87
N ALA A 158 14.26 -4.27 4.18
CA ALA A 158 12.91 -4.44 4.72
C ALA A 158 12.03 -3.19 4.52
N VAL A 159 12.59 -1.98 4.60
CA VAL A 159 11.85 -0.75 4.30
C VAL A 159 11.50 -0.66 2.83
N ARG A 160 12.44 -1.03 1.94
CA ARG A 160 12.21 -1.12 0.50
C ARG A 160 11.07 -2.10 0.19
N ILE A 161 11.17 -3.34 0.67
CA ILE A 161 10.13 -4.36 0.44
C ILE A 161 8.78 -3.87 0.96
N ARG A 162 8.74 -3.18 2.11
CA ARG A 162 7.48 -2.59 2.59
C ARG A 162 6.90 -1.56 1.63
N LYS A 163 7.73 -0.64 1.12
CA LYS A 163 7.31 0.41 0.17
C LYS A 163 6.87 -0.18 -1.17
N GLU A 164 7.62 -1.16 -1.67
CA GLU A 164 7.25 -1.90 -2.88
C GLU A 164 5.92 -2.62 -2.69
N ASN A 165 5.77 -3.39 -1.61
CA ASN A 165 4.51 -4.10 -1.31
C ASN A 165 3.32 -3.15 -1.13
N GLN A 166 3.55 -1.95 -0.61
CA GLN A 166 2.51 -0.92 -0.52
C GLN A 166 2.02 -0.49 -1.91
N VAL A 167 2.94 -0.30 -2.86
CA VAL A 167 2.58 0.02 -4.25
C VAL A 167 1.91 -1.18 -4.93
N TYR A 168 2.47 -2.39 -4.79
CA TYR A 168 1.86 -3.61 -5.33
C TYR A 168 0.43 -3.80 -4.82
N SER A 169 0.21 -3.63 -3.51
CA SER A 169 -1.12 -3.83 -2.93
C SER A 169 -2.14 -2.79 -3.42
N ALA A 170 -1.69 -1.55 -3.65
CA ALA A 170 -2.54 -0.49 -4.19
C ALA A 170 -2.85 -0.74 -5.68
N GLU A 171 -1.85 -1.13 -6.48
CA GLU A 171 -2.05 -1.44 -7.90
C GLU A 171 -2.90 -2.69 -8.12
N GLU A 172 -2.72 -3.75 -7.31
CA GLU A 172 -3.55 -4.96 -7.34
C GLU A 172 -5.01 -4.64 -7.00
N LYS A 173 -5.25 -3.86 -5.94
CA LYS A 173 -6.60 -3.41 -5.58
C LYS A 173 -7.24 -2.58 -6.70
N ARG A 174 -6.49 -1.68 -7.32
CA ARG A 174 -6.98 -0.86 -8.44
C ARG A 174 -7.29 -1.72 -9.66
N ALA A 175 -6.42 -2.66 -10.02
CA ALA A 175 -6.63 -3.57 -11.14
C ALA A 175 -7.89 -4.42 -10.93
N LEU A 176 -8.07 -4.98 -9.72
CA LEU A 176 -9.28 -5.73 -9.38
C LEU A 176 -10.53 -4.85 -9.45
N ALA A 177 -10.48 -3.61 -8.94
CA ALA A 177 -11.62 -2.70 -9.01
C ALA A 177 -12.04 -2.41 -10.45
N LEU A 178 -11.08 -2.16 -11.35
CA LEU A 178 -11.34 -1.95 -12.78
C LEU A 178 -12.01 -3.18 -13.42
N ILE A 179 -11.54 -4.39 -13.11
CA ILE A 179 -12.15 -5.64 -13.60
C ILE A 179 -13.59 -5.75 -13.10
N THR A 180 -13.84 -5.54 -11.81
CA THR A 180 -15.22 -5.62 -11.27
C THR A 180 -16.14 -4.55 -11.82
N PHE A 181 -15.59 -3.38 -12.17
CA PHE A 181 -16.34 -2.30 -12.79
C PHE A 181 -16.71 -2.66 -14.23
N GLU A 182 -15.78 -3.20 -15.01
CA GLU A 182 -16.03 -3.69 -16.36
C GLU A 182 -17.07 -4.82 -16.36
N GLU A 183 -16.95 -5.80 -15.45
CA GLU A 183 -17.94 -6.89 -15.30
C GLU A 183 -19.34 -6.36 -14.99
N LYS A 184 -19.47 -5.38 -14.09
CA LYS A 184 -20.74 -4.74 -13.77
C LYS A 184 -21.30 -3.97 -14.97
N GLN A 185 -20.47 -3.19 -15.66
CA GLN A 185 -20.88 -2.46 -16.85
C GLN A 185 -21.37 -3.42 -17.95
N GLN A 186 -20.70 -4.55 -18.15
CA GLN A 186 -21.16 -5.58 -19.07
C GLN A 186 -22.49 -6.23 -18.63
N ALA A 187 -22.69 -6.46 -17.33
CA ALA A 187 -23.95 -6.98 -16.80
C ALA A 187 -25.11 -5.98 -16.96
N GLU A 188 -24.87 -4.70 -16.71
CA GLU A 188 -25.82 -3.61 -16.92
C GLU A 188 -26.16 -3.48 -18.42
N ASN A 189 -25.16 -3.51 -19.30
CA ASN A 189 -25.36 -3.50 -20.76
C ASN A 189 -26.22 -4.68 -21.24
N LYS A 190 -25.96 -5.90 -20.72
CA LYS A 190 -26.78 -7.08 -21.03
C LYS A 190 -28.22 -6.90 -20.54
N THR A 191 -28.41 -6.35 -19.34
CA THR A 191 -29.74 -6.09 -18.77
C THR A 191 -30.49 -5.04 -19.59
N MET A 192 -29.80 -3.97 -20.00
CA MET A 192 -30.37 -2.93 -20.86
C MET A 192 -30.73 -3.46 -22.26
N ALA A 193 -29.90 -4.33 -22.84
CA ALA A 193 -30.21 -4.99 -24.11
C ALA A 193 -31.48 -5.86 -24.00
N GLN A 194 -31.59 -6.67 -22.93
CA GLN A 194 -32.79 -7.46 -22.67
C GLN A 194 -34.05 -6.60 -22.48
N PHE A 195 -33.93 -5.45 -21.81
CA PHE A 195 -35.04 -4.51 -21.65
C PHE A 195 -35.46 -3.87 -22.98
N ARG A 196 -34.49 -3.42 -23.80
CA ARG A 196 -34.74 -2.92 -25.16
C ARG A 196 -35.44 -3.98 -26.04
N ASP A 197 -35.01 -5.23 -25.95
CA ASP A 197 -35.64 -6.35 -26.67
C ASP A 197 -37.09 -6.62 -26.20
N MET A 198 -37.37 -6.55 -24.90
CA MET A 198 -38.74 -6.70 -24.38
C MET A 198 -39.66 -5.56 -24.83
N LEU A 199 -39.18 -4.31 -24.79
CA LEU A 199 -39.96 -3.15 -25.23
C LEU A 199 -40.25 -3.21 -26.73
N THR A 200 -39.25 -3.53 -27.55
CA THR A 200 -39.43 -3.66 -29.01
C THR A 200 -40.36 -4.81 -29.39
N LYS A 201 -40.30 -5.93 -28.66
CA LYS A 201 -41.28 -7.02 -28.81
C LYS A 201 -42.69 -6.55 -28.47
N ARG A 202 -42.88 -5.91 -27.31
CA ARG A 202 -44.20 -5.40 -26.90
C ARG A 202 -44.77 -4.39 -27.89
N LEU A 203 -43.94 -3.50 -28.43
CA LEU A 203 -44.35 -2.52 -29.43
C LEU A 203 -44.77 -3.21 -30.75
N ARG A 204 -43.96 -4.17 -31.23
CA ARG A 204 -44.31 -4.98 -32.41
C ARG A 204 -45.60 -5.79 -32.25
N ASP A 205 -45.87 -6.29 -31.05
CA ASP A 205 -47.07 -7.07 -30.78
C ASP A 205 -48.32 -6.16 -30.76
N GLN A 206 -48.22 -4.92 -30.23
CA GLN A 206 -49.32 -3.95 -30.29
C GLN A 206 -49.65 -3.47 -31.73
N ASP A 207 -48.63 -3.35 -32.58
CA ASP A 207 -48.82 -2.99 -34.00
C ASP A 207 -49.48 -4.11 -34.83
N LYS A 208 -49.48 -5.36 -34.35
CA LYS A 208 -50.14 -6.50 -35.03
C LYS A 208 -51.60 -6.69 -34.65
N ASP A 209 -52.01 -6.20 -33.48
CA ASP A 209 -53.36 -6.31 -32.95
C ASP A 209 -54.25 -5.08 -33.31
N SER A 210 -53.71 -4.12 -34.07
CA SER A 210 -54.40 -2.93 -34.60
C SER A 210 -54.65 -3.05 -36.09
#